data_AF-A0AA35G7E8-F1
#
_entry.id   AF-A0AA35G7E8-F1
#
_cell.length_a   1.000
_cell.length_b   1.000
_cell.length_c   1.000
_cell.angle_alpha   90.00
_cell.angle_beta   90.00
_cell.angle_gamma   90.00
#
_symmetry.space_group_name_H-M   'P 1'
#
loop_
_entity.id
_entity.type
_entity.pdbx_description
1 polymer ?
#
loop_
_entity_poly.entity_id
_entity_poly.type
_entity_poly.pdbx_seq_one_letter_code
_entity_poly.pdbx_strand_id
1 'polypeptide(L)'
;MIAVGLDLGNGLLKLAGPRPGDRLLVPHALAPAEGVHRDLYMLSPGEDPVQHLHAEIRAPFLDGPRQIFAGELALREYPDRVLEVEAGERKAGSDRLLLLALTALAAAVHRTDRLTTVARLSLAVALPMAEAADPAARQTLAARLRGRHTVRWLSTPPWDGRSLDLVVDMVDVIPEGAAAFLAMAALDPGLLDETVAVVDVGVRSVDWAIFTQGRFQPGPSGGTTDGGLATAADRILAAARQRHGPHVARHRGDVLNALHEAARTGGPVVLWGLGRPYDLTDVARHELTRLARDVTRLVTEAVSRAGNVTRLLLIGGGGLLLAPYLQDSSRLPVTLADDPLWANAAGLWHRAWGRAEAVVA
;
A
#
# COMPACT_ATOMS: atom_id res chain seq x y z
N MET A 1 7.40 -17.09 -16.84
CA MET A 1 6.92 -16.88 -15.46
C MET A 1 6.86 -15.38 -15.23
N ILE A 2 5.74 -14.86 -14.71
CA ILE A 2 5.53 -13.43 -14.46
C ILE A 2 5.91 -13.14 -13.01
N ALA A 3 6.82 -12.20 -12.77
CA ALA A 3 7.16 -11.77 -11.43
C ALA A 3 6.31 -10.57 -11.01
N VAL A 4 5.77 -10.60 -9.80
CA VAL A 4 4.95 -9.51 -9.26
C VAL A 4 5.31 -9.23 -7.81
N GLY A 5 5.48 -7.95 -7.48
CA GLY A 5 5.57 -7.47 -6.10
C GLY A 5 4.23 -6.94 -5.62
N LEU A 6 3.76 -7.39 -4.45
CA LEU A 6 2.48 -7.01 -3.85
C LEU A 6 2.65 -6.39 -2.45
N ASP A 7 2.48 -5.07 -2.36
CA ASP A 7 2.35 -4.35 -1.10
C ASP A 7 0.86 -4.25 -0.74
N LEU A 8 0.47 -4.97 0.31
CA LEU A 8 -0.92 -5.14 0.75
C LEU A 8 -1.30 -4.07 1.79
N GLY A 9 -1.10 -2.80 1.46
CA GLY A 9 -1.33 -1.69 2.38
C GLY A 9 -2.78 -1.60 2.92
N ASN A 10 -2.94 -1.05 4.12
CA ASN A 10 -4.23 -0.95 4.82
C ASN A 10 -5.23 0.07 4.21
N GLY A 11 -4.77 0.87 3.24
CA GLY A 11 -5.61 1.82 2.50
C GLY A 11 -5.49 1.67 0.99
N LEU A 12 -4.32 1.23 0.50
CA LEU A 12 -4.03 1.05 -0.92
C LEU A 12 -3.26 -0.26 -1.08
N LEU A 13 -3.72 -1.11 -1.99
CA LEU A 13 -2.91 -2.19 -2.54
C LEU A 13 -2.06 -1.62 -3.67
N LYS A 14 -0.76 -1.96 -3.67
CA LYS A 14 0.18 -1.53 -4.69
C LYS A 14 0.84 -2.76 -5.30
N LEU A 15 0.82 -2.84 -6.61
CA LEU A 15 1.35 -3.94 -7.39
C LEU A 15 2.40 -3.41 -8.37
N ALA A 16 3.57 -4.02 -8.37
CA ALA A 16 4.63 -3.77 -9.35
C ALA A 16 4.87 -5.01 -10.23
N GLY A 17 5.02 -4.82 -11.54
CA GLY A 17 4.88 -5.87 -12.55
C GLY A 17 3.47 -5.84 -13.19
N PRO A 18 3.14 -6.70 -14.16
CA PRO A 18 3.88 -7.87 -14.68
C PRO A 18 5.16 -7.59 -15.48
N ARG A 19 5.25 -6.46 -16.18
CA ARG A 19 6.46 -6.05 -16.92
C ARG A 19 7.28 -5.04 -16.12
N PRO A 20 8.58 -4.86 -16.41
CA PRO A 20 9.37 -3.81 -15.79
C PRO A 20 8.71 -2.44 -15.98
N GLY A 21 8.55 -1.70 -14.88
CA GLY A 21 7.89 -0.38 -14.88
C GLY A 21 6.36 -0.42 -14.76
N ASP A 22 5.72 -1.57 -14.94
CA ASP A 22 4.27 -1.68 -14.73
C ASP A 22 3.94 -1.49 -13.25
N ARG A 23 2.94 -0.66 -13.01
CA ARG A 23 2.43 -0.34 -11.67
C ARG A 23 0.91 -0.30 -11.66
N LEU A 24 0.31 -0.86 -10.64
CA LEU A 24 -1.13 -0.87 -10.43
C LEU A 24 -1.45 -0.54 -8.98
N LEU A 25 -2.32 0.45 -8.79
CA LEU A 25 -2.77 0.92 -7.48
C LEU A 25 -4.27 0.69 -7.40
N VAL A 26 -4.70 0.02 -6.33
CA VAL A 26 -6.12 -0.29 -6.11
C VAL A 26 -6.47 0.13 -4.69
N PRO A 27 -7.51 0.97 -4.47
CA PRO A 27 -7.99 1.24 -3.13
C PRO A 27 -8.30 -0.06 -2.39
N HIS A 28 -7.94 -0.12 -1.10
CA HIS A 28 -8.29 -1.26 -0.24
C HIS A 28 -9.76 -1.19 0.16
N ALA A 29 -10.63 -1.37 -0.82
CA ALA A 29 -12.07 -1.36 -0.70
C ALA A 29 -12.62 -2.59 -1.41
N LEU A 30 -13.47 -3.33 -0.71
CA LEU A 30 -14.13 -4.51 -1.23
C LEU A 30 -15.58 -4.51 -0.74
N ALA A 31 -16.52 -4.77 -1.65
CA ALA A 31 -17.93 -4.92 -1.32
C ALA A 31 -18.45 -6.25 -1.90
N PRO A 32 -19.27 -7.01 -1.15
CA PRO A 32 -19.95 -8.19 -1.68
C PRO A 32 -20.85 -7.81 -2.87
N ALA A 33 -20.86 -8.64 -3.91
CA ALA A 33 -21.59 -8.41 -5.17
C ALA A 33 -22.43 -9.62 -5.59
N GLU A 34 -22.73 -10.55 -4.68
CA GLU A 34 -23.47 -11.77 -4.99
C GLU A 34 -24.81 -11.48 -5.64
N GLY A 35 -25.00 -12.00 -6.86
CA GLY A 35 -26.24 -11.85 -7.62
C GLY A 35 -26.47 -10.44 -8.19
N VAL A 36 -25.48 -9.54 -8.08
CA VAL A 36 -25.57 -8.21 -8.66
C VAL A 36 -25.19 -8.27 -10.13
N HIS A 37 -26.12 -7.87 -11.00
CA HIS A 37 -25.88 -7.69 -12.42
C HIS A 37 -25.82 -6.20 -12.71
N ARG A 38 -24.75 -5.74 -13.36
CA ARG A 38 -24.62 -4.37 -13.86
C ARG A 38 -24.87 -4.39 -15.36
N ASP A 39 -25.54 -3.35 -15.86
CA ASP A 39 -25.71 -3.14 -17.29
C ASP A 39 -24.35 -3.02 -17.99
N LEU A 40 -24.35 -3.25 -19.30
CA LEU A 40 -23.15 -3.14 -20.12
C LEU A 40 -22.59 -1.71 -19.99
N TYR A 41 -21.45 -1.59 -19.33
CA TYR A 41 -20.75 -0.31 -19.19
C TYR A 41 -19.72 -0.18 -20.31
N MET A 42 -19.61 1.01 -20.90
CA MET A 42 -18.51 1.36 -21.78
C MET A 42 -17.65 2.40 -21.10
N LEU A 43 -16.34 2.18 -21.08
CA LEU A 43 -15.40 3.15 -20.53
C LEU A 43 -15.46 4.45 -21.34
N SER A 44 -15.55 5.57 -20.63
CA SER A 44 -15.34 6.88 -21.23
C SER A 44 -13.86 7.07 -21.57
N PRO A 45 -13.52 7.92 -22.57
CA PRO A 45 -12.13 8.24 -22.86
C PRO A 45 -11.38 8.71 -21.60
N GLY A 46 -10.29 8.02 -21.25
CA GLY A 46 -9.47 8.33 -20.08
C GLY A 46 -9.81 7.55 -18.80
N GLU A 47 -10.90 6.77 -18.78
CA GLU A 47 -11.18 5.84 -17.67
C GLU A 47 -10.29 4.59 -17.75
N ASP A 48 -9.78 4.16 -16.60
CA ASP A 48 -9.00 2.93 -16.49
C ASP A 48 -9.95 1.75 -16.12
N PRO A 49 -9.90 0.60 -16.81
CA PRO A 49 -10.61 -0.62 -16.40
C PRO A 49 -10.54 -0.97 -14.90
N VAL A 50 -9.42 -0.62 -14.25
CA VAL A 50 -9.16 -0.83 -12.82
C VAL A 50 -10.14 -0.06 -11.92
N GLN A 51 -10.81 0.95 -12.43
CA GLN A 51 -11.84 1.72 -11.71
C GLN A 51 -13.21 1.01 -11.71
N HIS A 52 -13.32 -0.15 -12.39
CA HIS A 52 -14.56 -0.87 -12.65
C HIS A 52 -14.44 -2.37 -12.33
N LEU A 53 -13.62 -2.76 -11.35
CA LEU A 53 -13.35 -4.16 -11.00
C LEU A 53 -14.58 -4.85 -10.36
N HIS A 54 -15.24 -5.70 -11.12
CA HIS A 54 -16.34 -6.58 -10.71
C HIS A 54 -16.00 -8.00 -11.14
N ALA A 55 -15.73 -8.87 -10.16
CA ALA A 55 -15.18 -10.19 -10.42
C ALA A 55 -15.83 -11.28 -9.58
N GLU A 56 -15.90 -12.49 -10.15
CA GLU A 56 -16.08 -13.74 -9.43
C GLU A 56 -14.73 -14.41 -9.23
N ILE A 57 -14.40 -14.77 -7.99
CA ILE A 57 -13.13 -15.37 -7.61
C ILE A 57 -13.37 -16.77 -7.07
N ARG A 58 -12.56 -17.72 -7.54
CA ARG A 58 -12.47 -19.09 -7.03
C ARG A 58 -11.04 -19.33 -6.57
N ALA A 59 -10.89 -19.70 -5.31
CA ALA A 59 -9.59 -19.94 -4.70
C ALA A 59 -9.67 -21.10 -3.70
N PRO A 60 -8.59 -21.85 -3.46
CA PRO A 60 -8.60 -23.00 -2.56
C PRO A 60 -8.93 -22.68 -1.10
N PHE A 61 -8.70 -21.44 -0.67
CA PHE A 61 -9.00 -20.98 0.70
C PHE A 61 -10.46 -20.54 0.91
N LEU A 62 -11.30 -20.62 -0.11
CA LEU A 62 -12.71 -20.24 -0.05
C LEU A 62 -13.62 -21.47 -0.09
N ASP A 63 -14.72 -21.46 0.67
CA ASP A 63 -15.76 -22.51 0.63
C ASP A 63 -16.61 -22.50 -0.66
N GLY A 64 -16.34 -21.58 -1.59
CA GLY A 64 -17.06 -21.42 -2.84
C GLY A 64 -16.66 -20.14 -3.57
N PRO A 65 -17.21 -19.90 -4.78
CA PRO A 65 -16.97 -18.65 -5.48
C PRO A 65 -17.44 -17.44 -4.64
N ARG A 66 -16.74 -16.31 -4.79
CA ARG A 66 -17.12 -15.02 -4.21
C ARG A 66 -17.25 -13.99 -5.31
N GLN A 67 -18.34 -13.23 -5.33
CA GLN A 67 -18.54 -12.13 -6.27
C GLN A 67 -18.28 -10.82 -5.54
N ILE A 68 -17.40 -9.99 -6.08
CA ILE A 68 -16.96 -8.78 -5.40
C ILE A 68 -16.93 -7.58 -6.34
N PHE A 69 -17.20 -6.40 -5.77
CA PHE A 69 -16.67 -5.14 -6.27
C PHE A 69 -15.36 -4.84 -5.56
N ALA A 70 -14.37 -4.35 -6.31
CA ALA A 70 -13.07 -3.98 -5.77
C ALA A 70 -12.68 -2.54 -6.13
N GLY A 71 -11.89 -1.91 -5.26
CA GLY A 71 -11.31 -0.59 -5.48
C GLY A 71 -12.37 0.50 -5.61
N GLU A 72 -12.20 1.39 -6.59
CA GLU A 72 -13.10 2.53 -6.80
C GLU A 72 -14.55 2.10 -7.07
N LEU A 73 -14.76 0.95 -7.73
CA LEU A 73 -16.10 0.47 -7.99
C LEU A 73 -16.84 0.13 -6.69
N ALA A 74 -16.14 -0.49 -5.73
CA ALA A 74 -16.72 -0.79 -4.42
C ALA A 74 -17.12 0.49 -3.68
N LEU A 75 -16.26 1.51 -3.70
CA LEU A 75 -16.52 2.80 -3.07
C LEU A 75 -17.71 3.53 -3.70
N ARG A 76 -17.91 3.39 -5.02
CA ARG A 76 -18.98 4.08 -5.76
C ARG A 76 -20.33 3.40 -5.62
N GLU A 77 -20.39 2.08 -5.78
CA GLU A 77 -21.66 1.33 -5.83
C GLU A 77 -22.20 1.04 -4.42
N TYR A 78 -21.32 0.82 -3.44
CA TYR A 78 -21.73 0.41 -2.09
C TYR A 78 -20.92 1.10 -0.98
N PRO A 79 -20.88 2.44 -0.91
CA PRO A 79 -20.08 3.15 0.10
C PRO A 79 -20.37 2.70 1.53
N ASP A 80 -21.62 2.36 1.85
CA ASP A 80 -22.04 1.91 3.19
C ASP A 80 -21.76 0.42 3.49
N ARG A 81 -21.29 -0.35 2.49
CA ARG A 81 -20.95 -1.78 2.63
C ARG A 81 -19.50 -2.09 2.28
N VAL A 82 -18.67 -1.06 2.14
CA VAL A 82 -17.23 -1.23 1.96
C VAL A 82 -16.70 -1.88 3.22
N LEU A 83 -16.12 -3.06 3.07
CA LEU A 83 -15.43 -3.74 4.14
C LEU A 83 -14.06 -3.06 4.33
N GLU A 84 -13.97 -2.11 5.25
CA GLU A 84 -12.70 -1.48 5.63
C GLU A 84 -11.83 -2.40 6.50
N VAL A 85 -10.51 -2.25 6.42
CA VAL A 85 -9.58 -2.96 7.33
C VAL A 85 -9.92 -2.67 8.78
N GLU A 86 -10.25 -3.71 9.53
CA GLU A 86 -10.55 -3.59 10.95
C GLU A 86 -9.26 -3.34 11.73
N ALA A 87 -9.35 -2.58 12.82
CA ALA A 87 -8.21 -2.38 13.70
C ALA A 87 -7.80 -3.73 14.32
N GLY A 88 -6.55 -4.15 14.10
CA GLY A 88 -6.02 -5.42 14.60
C GLY A 88 -6.23 -6.63 13.68
N GLU A 89 -6.85 -6.46 12.51
CA GLU A 89 -6.95 -7.52 11.51
C GLU A 89 -5.55 -7.94 11.02
N ARG A 90 -5.27 -9.24 11.11
CA ARG A 90 -4.01 -9.83 10.63
C ARG A 90 -4.06 -10.06 9.13
N LYS A 91 -3.10 -9.49 8.39
CA LYS A 91 -3.07 -9.58 6.92
C LYS A 91 -2.90 -11.01 6.43
N ALA A 92 -2.12 -11.83 7.15
CA ALA A 92 -1.88 -13.22 6.73
C ALA A 92 -3.15 -14.08 6.73
N GLY A 93 -4.13 -13.75 7.58
CA GLY A 93 -5.40 -14.47 7.73
C GLY A 93 -6.58 -13.86 6.99
N SER A 94 -6.44 -12.68 6.39
CA SER A 94 -7.57 -11.94 5.80
C SER A 94 -7.99 -12.52 4.44
N ASP A 95 -9.21 -13.06 4.31
CA ASP A 95 -9.79 -13.45 3.02
C ASP A 95 -10.01 -12.23 2.10
N ARG A 96 -10.51 -11.13 2.67
CA ARG A 96 -10.81 -9.90 1.91
C ARG A 96 -9.58 -9.37 1.19
N LEU A 97 -8.46 -9.29 1.91
CA LEU A 97 -7.22 -8.79 1.36
C LEU A 97 -6.71 -9.70 0.21
N LEU A 98 -6.88 -11.02 0.33
CA LEU A 98 -6.50 -11.96 -0.73
C LEU A 98 -7.42 -11.87 -1.94
N LEU A 99 -8.73 -11.71 -1.73
CA LEU A 99 -9.68 -11.47 -2.82
C LEU A 99 -9.31 -10.21 -3.61
N LEU A 100 -8.96 -9.12 -2.91
CA LEU A 100 -8.48 -7.89 -3.54
C LEU A 100 -7.16 -8.12 -4.29
N ALA A 101 -6.20 -8.83 -3.69
CA ALA A 101 -4.91 -9.12 -4.31
C ALA A 101 -5.04 -9.95 -5.59
N LEU A 102 -5.86 -11.01 -5.58
CA LEU A 102 -6.14 -11.83 -6.76
C LEU A 102 -6.81 -11.02 -7.87
N THR A 103 -7.72 -10.12 -7.52
CA THR A 103 -8.37 -9.21 -8.49
C THR A 103 -7.37 -8.25 -9.11
N ALA A 104 -6.51 -7.63 -8.29
CA ALA A 104 -5.47 -6.72 -8.77
C ALA A 104 -4.46 -7.45 -9.66
N LEU A 105 -4.04 -8.67 -9.30
CA LEU A 105 -3.18 -9.51 -10.13
C LEU A 105 -3.80 -9.80 -11.50
N ALA A 106 -5.07 -10.22 -11.52
CA ALA A 106 -5.77 -10.48 -12.76
C ALA A 106 -5.92 -9.23 -13.63
N ALA A 107 -6.22 -8.09 -13.01
CA ALA A 107 -6.32 -6.80 -13.70
C ALA A 107 -4.97 -6.40 -14.31
N ALA A 108 -3.88 -6.55 -13.56
CA ALA A 108 -2.54 -6.22 -14.03
C ALA A 108 -2.12 -7.09 -15.23
N VAL A 109 -2.45 -8.38 -15.20
CA VAL A 109 -2.23 -9.30 -16.33
C VAL A 109 -3.07 -8.89 -17.54
N HIS A 110 -4.38 -8.67 -17.38
CA HIS A 110 -5.24 -8.31 -18.51
C HIS A 110 -5.01 -6.89 -19.06
N ARG A 111 -4.50 -5.96 -18.25
CA ARG A 111 -4.03 -4.66 -18.71
C ARG A 111 -2.80 -4.80 -19.62
N THR A 112 -1.98 -5.81 -19.35
CA THR A 112 -0.76 -6.12 -20.10
C THR A 112 -1.05 -6.92 -21.38
N ASP A 113 -1.92 -7.93 -21.27
CA ASP A 113 -2.45 -8.74 -22.37
C ASP A 113 -3.85 -9.26 -22.03
N ARG A 114 -4.86 -8.66 -22.65
CA ARG A 114 -6.28 -8.99 -22.46
C ARG A 114 -6.68 -10.39 -22.96
N LEU A 115 -5.82 -11.06 -23.74
CA LEU A 115 -6.11 -12.39 -24.29
C LEU A 115 -5.59 -13.52 -23.42
N THR A 116 -4.76 -13.22 -22.42
CA THR A 116 -4.21 -14.23 -21.51
C THR A 116 -5.34 -14.91 -20.73
N THR A 117 -5.39 -16.25 -20.79
CA THR A 117 -6.34 -17.06 -20.02
C THR A 117 -5.69 -17.83 -18.88
N VAL A 118 -4.35 -17.99 -18.91
CA VAL A 118 -3.55 -18.61 -17.85
C VAL A 118 -2.28 -17.80 -17.64
N ALA A 119 -2.03 -17.36 -16.40
CA ALA A 119 -0.82 -16.64 -16.02
C ALA A 119 -0.07 -17.41 -14.92
N ARG A 120 1.19 -17.77 -15.18
CA ARG A 120 2.07 -18.41 -14.19
C ARG A 120 2.90 -17.37 -13.45
N LEU A 121 2.76 -17.30 -12.13
CA LEU A 121 3.25 -16.21 -11.31
C LEU A 121 4.34 -16.65 -10.31
N SER A 122 5.32 -15.76 -10.12
CA SER A 122 6.20 -15.70 -8.95
C SER A 122 5.84 -14.43 -8.19
N LEU A 123 5.46 -14.57 -6.91
CA LEU A 123 5.03 -13.45 -6.08
C LEU A 123 6.06 -13.18 -4.99
N ALA A 124 6.31 -11.90 -4.73
CA ALA A 124 6.83 -11.44 -3.45
C ALA A 124 5.80 -10.53 -2.80
N VAL A 125 5.54 -10.75 -1.52
CA VAL A 125 4.51 -10.04 -0.76
C VAL A 125 5.10 -9.53 0.54
N ALA A 126 4.66 -8.35 0.99
CA ALA A 126 5.09 -7.82 2.28
C ALA A 126 4.03 -8.01 3.38
N LEU A 127 4.51 -8.24 4.60
CA LEU A 127 3.72 -8.17 5.84
C LEU A 127 4.25 -7.05 6.74
N PRO A 128 3.39 -6.40 7.55
CA PRO A 128 3.84 -5.45 8.57
C PRO A 128 4.90 -6.07 9.46
N MET A 129 5.86 -5.29 9.93
CA MET A 129 7.03 -5.78 10.67
C MET A 129 6.69 -6.77 11.79
N ALA A 130 5.71 -6.43 12.62
CA ALA A 130 5.28 -7.25 13.74
C ALA A 130 4.68 -8.60 13.31
N GLU A 131 3.89 -8.61 12.24
CA GLU A 131 3.30 -9.84 11.70
C GLU A 131 4.33 -10.66 10.91
N ALA A 132 5.20 -9.98 10.16
CA ALA A 132 6.28 -10.61 9.42
C ALA A 132 7.29 -11.29 10.35
N ALA A 133 7.43 -10.89 11.63
CA ALA A 133 8.30 -11.56 12.59
C ALA A 133 7.80 -12.97 12.98
N ASP A 134 6.49 -13.22 12.91
CA ASP A 134 5.86 -14.52 13.17
C ASP A 134 6.02 -15.47 11.95
N PRO A 135 6.81 -16.55 12.05
CA PRO A 135 7.00 -17.48 10.94
C PRO A 135 5.69 -18.14 10.47
N ALA A 136 4.74 -18.37 11.38
CA ALA A 136 3.46 -18.96 11.03
C ALA A 136 2.62 -18.00 10.18
N ALA A 137 2.73 -16.69 10.42
CA ALA A 137 2.11 -15.66 9.58
C ALA A 137 2.59 -15.75 8.13
N ARG A 138 3.92 -15.76 7.95
CA ARG A 138 4.56 -15.82 6.63
C ARG A 138 4.14 -17.09 5.90
N GLN A 139 4.16 -18.24 6.59
CA GLN A 139 3.76 -19.52 6.03
C GLN A 139 2.27 -19.55 5.65
N THR A 140 1.40 -19.01 6.50
CA THR A 140 -0.05 -18.96 6.26
C THR A 140 -0.36 -18.15 5.01
N LEU A 141 0.21 -16.94 4.89
CA LEU A 141 0.01 -16.10 3.72
C LEU A 141 0.53 -16.78 2.45
N ALA A 142 1.75 -17.33 2.50
CA ALA A 142 2.35 -18.02 1.36
C ALA A 142 1.53 -19.24 0.91
N ALA A 143 1.01 -20.02 1.84
CA ALA A 143 0.19 -21.19 1.55
C ALA A 143 -1.13 -20.82 0.88
N ARG A 144 -1.81 -19.76 1.36
CA ARG A 144 -3.10 -19.30 0.81
C ARG A 144 -2.96 -18.69 -0.58
N LEU A 145 -1.84 -18.04 -0.88
CA LEU A 145 -1.57 -17.47 -2.21
C LEU A 145 -1.06 -18.50 -3.22
N ARG A 146 -0.39 -19.57 -2.79
CA ARG A 146 0.15 -20.60 -3.70
C ARG A 146 -0.97 -21.42 -4.34
N GLY A 147 -0.74 -21.90 -5.56
CA GLY A 147 -1.67 -22.77 -6.28
C GLY A 147 -2.47 -22.03 -7.36
N ARG A 148 -3.59 -22.61 -7.75
CA ARG A 148 -4.41 -22.12 -8.86
C ARG A 148 -5.63 -21.37 -8.33
N HIS A 149 -5.78 -20.13 -8.79
CA HIS A 149 -6.94 -19.27 -8.52
C HIS A 149 -7.55 -18.85 -9.85
N THR A 150 -8.87 -18.76 -9.91
CA THR A 150 -9.58 -18.30 -11.11
C THR A 150 -10.29 -16.99 -10.82
N VAL A 151 -10.07 -15.99 -11.67
CA VAL A 151 -10.76 -14.70 -11.63
C VAL A 151 -11.56 -14.53 -12.92
N ARG A 152 -12.88 -14.39 -12.81
CA ARG A 152 -13.80 -14.13 -13.92
C ARG A 152 -14.36 -12.73 -13.80
N TRP A 153 -14.20 -11.91 -14.83
CA TRP A 153 -14.77 -10.57 -14.88
C TRP A 153 -16.26 -10.64 -15.21
N LEU A 154 -17.07 -10.01 -14.38
CA LEU A 154 -18.53 -10.02 -14.52
C LEU A 154 -19.01 -8.78 -15.28
N SER A 155 -18.50 -7.60 -14.91
CA SER A 155 -18.79 -6.34 -15.61
C SER A 155 -17.65 -5.32 -15.55
N THR A 156 -16.43 -5.76 -15.89
CA THR A 156 -15.23 -4.92 -16.01
C THR A 156 -14.82 -4.78 -17.48
N PRO A 157 -15.13 -3.68 -18.16
CA PRO A 157 -14.69 -3.47 -19.54
C PRO A 157 -13.19 -3.20 -19.64
N PRO A 158 -12.50 -3.64 -20.71
CA PRO A 158 -12.98 -4.46 -21.82
C PRO A 158 -12.86 -5.98 -21.54
N TRP A 159 -12.84 -6.37 -20.27
CA TRP A 159 -12.57 -7.73 -19.82
C TRP A 159 -13.83 -8.54 -19.52
N ASP A 160 -15.03 -7.98 -19.72
CA ASP A 160 -16.31 -8.63 -19.43
C ASP A 160 -16.39 -10.07 -19.94
N GLY A 161 -16.82 -10.98 -19.07
CA GLY A 161 -16.95 -12.40 -19.38
C GLY A 161 -15.63 -13.17 -19.50
N ARG A 162 -14.47 -12.50 -19.50
CA ARG A 162 -13.17 -13.17 -19.54
C ARG A 162 -12.85 -13.82 -18.20
N SER A 163 -12.15 -14.95 -18.28
CA SER A 163 -11.66 -15.69 -17.13
C SER A 163 -10.17 -15.89 -17.25
N LEU A 164 -9.47 -15.73 -16.13
CA LEU A 164 -8.03 -15.89 -16.01
C LEU A 164 -7.70 -16.82 -14.86
N ASP A 165 -6.89 -17.84 -15.14
CA ASP A 165 -6.29 -18.68 -14.12
C ASP A 165 -4.91 -18.14 -13.72
N LEU A 166 -4.80 -17.70 -12.47
CA LEU A 166 -3.56 -17.33 -11.83
C LEU A 166 -2.95 -18.58 -11.20
N VAL A 167 -1.86 -19.10 -11.78
CA VAL A 167 -1.12 -20.25 -11.28
C VAL A 167 0.11 -19.73 -10.55
N VAL A 168 0.06 -19.69 -9.23
CA VAL A 168 1.12 -19.16 -8.37
C VAL A 168 2.06 -20.29 -7.97
N ASP A 169 3.26 -20.29 -8.58
CA ASP A 169 4.28 -21.32 -8.36
C ASP A 169 5.12 -20.99 -7.11
N MET A 170 5.54 -19.72 -7.01
CA MET A 170 6.41 -19.21 -5.95
C MET A 170 5.75 -18.06 -5.20
N VAL A 171 5.87 -18.09 -3.87
CA VAL A 171 5.47 -16.99 -3.00
C VAL A 171 6.58 -16.79 -1.98
N ASP A 172 7.17 -15.61 -2.00
CA ASP A 172 8.08 -15.15 -0.96
C ASP A 172 7.40 -14.06 -0.11
N VAL A 173 7.59 -14.14 1.20
CA VAL A 173 6.95 -13.22 2.16
C VAL A 173 8.03 -12.57 3.00
N ILE A 174 8.22 -11.27 2.82
CA ILE A 174 9.24 -10.49 3.53
C ILE A 174 8.59 -9.37 4.36
N PRO A 175 9.29 -8.79 5.35
CA PRO A 175 8.78 -7.63 6.06
C PRO A 175 8.63 -6.39 5.18
N GLU A 176 7.60 -5.58 5.43
CA GLU A 176 7.50 -4.19 4.97
C GLU A 176 8.77 -3.42 5.42
N GLY A 177 9.26 -2.46 4.65
CA GLY A 177 10.55 -1.80 4.94
C GLY A 177 11.79 -2.60 4.49
N ALA A 178 11.83 -3.94 4.64
CA ALA A 178 12.87 -4.76 4.02
C ALA A 178 12.73 -4.80 2.50
N ALA A 179 11.49 -4.87 2.02
CA ALA A 179 11.18 -4.66 0.62
C ALA A 179 11.69 -3.29 0.13
N ALA A 180 11.34 -2.20 0.81
CA ALA A 180 11.82 -0.89 0.39
C ALA A 180 13.34 -0.73 0.45
N PHE A 181 14.00 -1.29 1.49
CA PHE A 181 15.46 -1.30 1.57
C PHE A 181 16.08 -1.93 0.32
N LEU A 182 15.53 -3.05 -0.17
CA LEU A 182 15.96 -3.67 -1.43
C LEU A 182 15.85 -2.74 -2.63
N ALA A 183 14.74 -2.01 -2.74
CA ALA A 183 14.55 -1.06 -3.84
C ALA A 183 15.58 0.08 -3.77
N MET A 184 15.82 0.61 -2.57
CA MET A 184 16.76 1.70 -2.38
C MET A 184 18.21 1.25 -2.57
N ALA A 185 18.60 0.08 -2.04
CA ALA A 185 19.93 -0.49 -2.21
C ALA A 185 20.23 -0.87 -3.66
N ALA A 186 19.20 -1.15 -4.48
CA ALA A 186 19.37 -1.35 -5.91
C ALA A 186 19.76 -0.05 -6.66
N LEU A 187 19.39 1.12 -6.13
CA LEU A 187 19.74 2.43 -6.66
C LEU A 187 21.03 2.97 -6.04
N ASP A 188 21.23 2.73 -4.74
CA ASP A 188 22.40 3.10 -3.97
C ASP A 188 22.99 1.88 -3.23
N PRO A 189 23.88 1.13 -3.89
CA PRO A 189 24.54 -0.04 -3.28
C PRO A 189 25.34 0.29 -2.02
N GLY A 190 25.73 1.56 -1.80
CA GLY A 190 26.46 1.98 -0.59
C GLY A 190 25.65 1.76 0.69
N LEU A 191 24.32 1.71 0.59
CA LEU A 191 23.44 1.36 1.71
C LEU A 191 23.72 -0.04 2.29
N LEU A 192 24.34 -0.94 1.52
CA LEU A 192 24.72 -2.28 1.98
C LEU A 192 25.91 -2.28 2.93
N ASP A 193 26.67 -1.18 3.01
CA ASP A 193 27.81 -1.04 3.92
C ASP A 193 27.48 -0.19 5.16
N GLU A 194 26.32 0.47 5.17
CA GLU A 194 25.87 1.36 6.23
C GLU A 194 25.00 0.66 7.29
N THR A 195 24.79 1.33 8.42
CA THR A 195 23.68 1.04 9.33
C THR A 195 22.59 2.08 9.11
N VAL A 196 21.43 1.69 8.59
CA VAL A 196 20.35 2.61 8.23
C VAL A 196 19.03 2.23 8.88
N ALA A 197 18.15 3.21 9.05
CA ALA A 197 16.78 2.99 9.47
C ALA A 197 15.81 3.33 8.34
N VAL A 198 15.09 2.34 7.82
CA VAL A 198 13.95 2.56 6.93
C VAL A 198 12.73 2.88 7.78
N VAL A 199 12.04 3.96 7.48
CA VAL A 199 10.85 4.42 8.21
C VAL A 199 9.69 4.53 7.21
N ASP A 200 8.70 3.65 7.36
CA ASP A 200 7.47 3.65 6.58
C ASP A 200 6.37 4.39 7.34
N VAL A 201 5.95 5.54 6.81
CA VAL A 201 4.82 6.27 7.35
C VAL A 201 3.60 5.96 6.49
N GLY A 202 2.79 5.02 6.97
CA GLY A 202 1.54 4.62 6.36
C GLY A 202 0.36 5.52 6.74
N VAL A 203 -0.82 5.14 6.25
CA VAL A 203 -2.08 5.81 6.63
C VAL A 203 -2.41 5.54 8.09
N ARG A 204 -2.22 4.31 8.58
CA ARG A 204 -2.58 3.92 9.95
C ARG A 204 -1.36 3.68 10.83
N SER A 205 -0.37 2.99 10.29
CA SER A 205 0.84 2.60 11.00
C SER A 205 2.04 3.48 10.69
N VAL A 206 3.01 3.41 11.58
CA VAL A 206 4.40 3.81 11.32
C VAL A 206 5.27 2.64 11.68
N ASP A 207 6.01 2.13 10.69
CA ASP A 207 6.87 0.97 10.82
C ASP A 207 8.33 1.42 10.61
N TRP A 208 9.27 0.81 11.33
CA TRP A 208 10.69 1.06 11.16
C TRP A 208 11.49 -0.22 11.13
N ALA A 209 12.41 -0.31 10.18
CA ALA A 209 13.29 -1.44 9.98
C ALA A 209 14.74 -0.96 10.00
N ILE A 210 15.55 -1.57 10.86
CA ILE A 210 16.98 -1.29 10.96
C ILE A 210 17.74 -2.32 10.12
N PHE A 211 18.68 -1.84 9.32
CA PHE A 211 19.62 -2.67 8.57
C PHE A 211 21.03 -2.29 8.98
N THR A 212 21.86 -3.30 9.27
CA THR A 212 23.29 -3.14 9.51
C THR A 212 24.03 -3.93 8.46
N GLN A 213 24.80 -3.24 7.62
CA GLN A 213 25.57 -3.86 6.54
C GLN A 213 24.70 -4.77 5.66
N GLY A 214 23.55 -4.23 5.23
CA GLY A 214 22.57 -4.94 4.42
C GLY A 214 21.77 -6.03 5.15
N ARG A 215 21.99 -6.27 6.45
CA ARG A 215 21.29 -7.29 7.22
C ARG A 215 20.22 -6.69 8.11
N PHE A 216 19.00 -7.21 7.98
CA PHE A 216 17.89 -6.83 8.84
C PHE A 216 18.17 -7.10 10.33
N GLN A 217 17.83 -6.15 11.20
CA GLN A 217 18.03 -6.23 12.64
C GLN A 217 16.67 -6.30 13.36
N PRO A 218 16.18 -7.50 13.74
CA PRO A 218 14.84 -7.64 14.33
C PRO A 218 14.66 -6.91 15.67
N GLY A 219 15.69 -6.93 16.52
CA GLY A 219 15.62 -6.37 17.89
C GLY A 219 15.27 -4.88 17.96
N PRO A 220 15.99 -3.99 17.25
CA PRO A 220 15.68 -2.56 17.27
C PRO A 220 14.55 -2.15 16.31
N SER A 221 14.15 -3.03 15.38
CA SER A 221 13.05 -2.80 14.43
C SER A 221 11.68 -2.97 15.09
N GLY A 222 10.63 -2.40 14.50
CA GLY A 222 9.29 -2.45 15.06
C GLY A 222 8.28 -1.61 14.29
N GLY A 223 7.12 -1.38 14.90
CA GLY A 223 6.09 -0.54 14.34
C GLY A 223 5.00 -0.23 15.36
N THR A 224 4.19 0.78 15.06
CA THR A 224 2.96 1.13 15.78
C THR A 224 1.78 1.12 14.83
N THR A 225 0.63 0.61 15.29
CA THR A 225 -0.63 0.64 14.54
C THR A 225 -1.43 1.92 14.74
N ASP A 226 -1.05 2.73 15.74
CA ASP A 226 -1.72 3.97 16.14
C ASP A 226 -0.73 5.14 16.03
N GLY A 227 -0.51 5.63 14.80
CA GLY A 227 0.45 6.72 14.60
C GLY A 227 0.67 7.22 13.18
N GLY A 228 -0.14 6.80 12.21
CA GLY A 228 0.00 7.21 10.81
C GLY A 228 -0.71 8.51 10.44
N LEU A 229 -0.81 8.77 9.13
CA LEU A 229 -1.45 9.97 8.58
C LEU A 229 -2.92 10.15 8.99
N ALA A 230 -3.65 9.06 9.25
CA ALA A 230 -5.06 9.09 9.62
C ALA A 230 -5.29 9.96 10.86
N THR A 231 -4.40 9.88 11.86
CA THR A 231 -4.50 10.68 13.08
C THR A 231 -4.39 12.18 12.79
N ALA A 232 -3.46 12.59 11.92
CA ALA A 232 -3.34 13.99 11.51
C ALA A 232 -4.54 14.41 10.65
N ALA A 233 -4.96 13.57 9.70
CA ALA A 233 -6.08 13.84 8.82
C ALA A 233 -7.40 14.00 9.58
N ASP A 234 -7.66 13.19 10.61
CA ASP A 234 -8.86 13.30 11.45
C ASP A 234 -8.86 14.60 12.26
N ARG A 235 -7.69 15.05 12.76
CA ARG A 235 -7.55 16.34 13.45
C ARG A 235 -7.74 17.52 12.51
N ILE A 236 -7.16 17.48 11.32
CA ILE A 236 -7.35 18.48 10.27
C ILE A 236 -8.83 18.55 9.88
N LEU A 237 -9.49 17.40 9.68
CA LEU A 237 -10.92 17.33 9.37
C LEU A 237 -11.78 17.94 10.47
N ALA A 238 -11.49 17.63 11.74
CA ALA A 238 -12.20 18.19 12.88
C ALA A 238 -12.03 19.72 12.95
N ALA A 239 -10.80 20.21 12.80
CA ALA A 239 -10.50 21.64 12.78
C ALA A 239 -11.18 22.37 11.59
N ALA A 240 -11.18 21.75 10.40
CA ALA A 240 -11.86 22.28 9.23
C ALA A 240 -13.37 22.39 9.45
N ARG A 241 -13.99 21.35 10.02
CA ARG A 241 -15.43 21.35 10.34
C ARG A 241 -15.80 22.37 11.40
N GLN A 242 -14.93 22.55 12.40
CA GLN A 242 -15.11 23.59 13.42
C GLN A 242 -15.03 24.99 12.81
N ARG A 243 -14.11 25.22 11.86
CA ARG A 243 -13.87 26.53 11.24
C ARG A 243 -14.88 26.89 10.14
N HIS A 244 -15.34 25.90 9.37
CA HIS A 244 -16.10 26.12 8.12
C HIS A 244 -17.42 25.36 8.05
N GLY A 245 -17.77 24.59 9.08
CA GLY A 245 -18.98 23.77 9.13
C GLY A 245 -18.81 22.38 8.51
N PRO A 246 -19.83 21.51 8.62
CA PRO A 246 -19.73 20.08 8.27
C PRO A 246 -19.54 19.81 6.77
N HIS A 247 -19.83 20.78 5.91
CA HIS A 247 -19.82 20.61 4.45
C HIS A 247 -18.44 20.73 3.79
N VAL A 248 -17.40 21.14 4.54
CA VAL A 248 -16.04 21.37 4.02
C VAL A 248 -15.37 20.10 3.48
N ALA A 249 -15.70 18.95 4.06
CA ALA A 249 -15.24 17.63 3.61
C ALA A 249 -16.13 16.51 4.15
N ARG A 250 -16.31 15.48 3.32
CA ARG A 250 -17.20 14.35 3.61
C ARG A 250 -16.51 13.35 4.53
N HIS A 251 -15.26 12.99 4.23
CA HIS A 251 -14.51 12.00 5.00
C HIS A 251 -13.01 12.25 4.98
N ARG A 252 -12.27 11.57 5.87
CA ARG A 252 -10.80 11.61 6.00
C ARG A 252 -10.05 11.47 4.67
N GLY A 253 -10.56 10.68 3.73
CA GLY A 253 -9.97 10.51 2.41
C GLY A 253 -9.80 11.82 1.63
N ASP A 254 -10.73 12.78 1.80
CA ASP A 254 -10.67 14.08 1.12
C ASP A 254 -9.44 14.87 1.61
N VAL A 255 -9.19 14.81 2.92
CA VAL A 255 -8.03 15.45 3.56
C VAL A 255 -6.74 14.80 3.09
N LEU A 256 -6.66 13.47 3.10
CA LEU A 256 -5.46 12.76 2.62
C LEU A 256 -5.15 13.11 1.16
N ASN A 257 -6.16 13.11 0.29
CA ASN A 257 -5.99 13.50 -1.11
C ASN A 257 -5.49 14.94 -1.26
N ALA A 258 -6.07 15.89 -0.52
CA ALA A 258 -5.63 17.28 -0.54
C ALA A 258 -4.19 17.45 -0.03
N LEU A 259 -3.78 16.70 1.00
CA LEU A 259 -2.41 16.70 1.50
C LEU A 259 -1.42 16.16 0.46
N HIS A 260 -1.73 15.02 -0.17
CA HIS A 260 -0.88 14.43 -1.20
C HIS A 260 -0.77 15.31 -2.44
N GLU A 261 -1.87 15.93 -2.86
CA GLU A 261 -1.86 16.87 -3.99
C GLU A 261 -1.03 18.11 -3.68
N ALA A 262 -1.17 18.68 -2.48
CA ALA A 262 -0.36 19.81 -2.03
C ALA A 262 1.14 19.47 -2.01
N ALA A 263 1.52 18.30 -1.48
CA ALA A 263 2.91 17.86 -1.43
C ALA A 263 3.49 17.60 -2.83
N ARG A 264 2.69 17.06 -3.76
CA ARG A 264 3.11 16.81 -5.14
C ARG A 264 3.30 18.09 -5.95
N THR A 265 2.44 19.08 -5.73
CA THR A 265 2.43 20.33 -6.50
C THR A 265 3.22 21.46 -5.85
N GLY A 266 3.58 21.33 -4.57
CA GLY A 266 4.06 22.43 -3.74
C GLY A 266 2.98 23.48 -3.44
N GLY A 267 1.71 23.14 -3.68
CA GLY A 267 0.56 24.03 -3.56
C GLY A 267 -0.07 24.05 -2.16
N PRO A 268 -1.16 24.83 -1.98
CA PRO A 268 -1.91 24.86 -0.74
C PRO A 268 -2.72 23.58 -0.51
N VAL A 269 -3.00 23.28 0.76
CA VAL A 269 -3.92 22.19 1.14
C VAL A 269 -5.35 22.73 1.05
N VAL A 270 -6.07 22.36 0.00
CA VAL A 270 -7.42 22.88 -0.27
C VAL A 270 -8.47 21.77 -0.24
N LEU A 271 -9.53 21.98 0.52
CA LEU A 271 -10.74 21.16 0.48
C LEU A 271 -11.87 21.90 -0.24
N TRP A 272 -12.75 21.15 -0.90
CA TRP A 272 -13.89 21.71 -1.63
C TRP A 272 -15.20 21.32 -0.94
N GLY A 273 -16.01 22.34 -0.62
CA GLY A 273 -17.32 22.15 0.01
C GLY A 273 -18.35 23.13 -0.57
N LEU A 274 -19.51 22.61 -0.99
CA LEU A 274 -20.58 23.40 -1.62
C LEU A 274 -20.09 24.29 -2.80
N GLY A 275 -19.17 23.75 -3.60
CA GLY A 275 -18.61 24.44 -4.76
C GLY A 275 -17.61 25.56 -4.43
N ARG A 276 -17.13 25.65 -3.19
CA ARG A 276 -16.13 26.65 -2.76
C ARG A 276 -14.87 25.99 -2.21
N PRO A 277 -13.68 26.55 -2.48
CA PRO A 277 -12.42 26.07 -1.91
C PRO A 277 -12.21 26.62 -0.49
N TYR A 278 -11.63 25.81 0.38
CA TYR A 278 -11.22 26.14 1.74
C TYR A 278 -9.74 25.81 1.92
N ASP A 279 -8.93 26.84 2.16
CA ASP A 279 -7.49 26.68 2.44
C ASP A 279 -7.28 26.27 3.90
N LEU A 280 -6.61 25.14 4.08
CA LEU A 280 -6.28 24.53 5.38
C LEU A 280 -4.78 24.37 5.57
N THR A 281 -3.96 25.09 4.80
CA THR A 281 -2.50 24.94 4.79
C THR A 281 -1.89 25.20 6.16
N ASP A 282 -2.41 26.17 6.91
CA ASP A 282 -2.00 26.48 8.28
C ASP A 282 -2.29 25.32 9.25
N VAL A 283 -3.52 24.80 9.22
CA VAL A 283 -3.97 23.67 10.03
C VAL A 283 -3.16 22.40 9.69
N ALA A 284 -3.00 22.13 8.40
CA ALA A 284 -2.23 20.98 7.91
C ALA A 284 -0.78 21.04 8.36
N ARG A 285 -0.11 22.20 8.21
CA ARG A 285 1.28 22.39 8.66
C ARG A 285 1.42 22.14 10.16
N HIS A 286 0.48 22.65 10.96
CA HIS A 286 0.48 22.44 12.41
C HIS A 286 0.41 20.95 12.77
N GLU A 287 -0.57 20.22 12.22
CA GLU A 287 -0.78 18.81 12.54
C GLU A 287 0.31 17.90 11.96
N LEU A 288 0.84 18.19 10.77
CA LEU A 288 1.98 17.46 10.20
C LEU A 288 3.26 17.66 11.01
N THR A 289 3.52 18.88 11.50
CA THR A 289 4.66 19.15 12.40
C THR A 289 4.54 18.33 13.69
N ARG A 290 3.32 18.24 14.24
CA ARG A 290 3.05 17.43 15.43
C ARG A 290 3.30 15.94 15.15
N LEU A 291 2.80 15.43 14.04
CA LEU A 291 3.01 14.04 13.62
C LEU A 291 4.50 13.74 13.39
N ALA A 292 5.24 14.62 12.73
CA ALA A 292 6.68 14.47 12.52
C ALA A 292 7.46 14.37 13.84
N ARG A 293 7.05 15.13 14.87
CA ARG A 293 7.64 15.03 16.21
C ARG A 293 7.36 13.67 16.86
N ASP A 294 6.14 13.17 16.73
CA ASP A 294 5.77 11.86 17.26
C ASP A 294 6.57 10.74 16.57
N VAL A 295 6.69 10.78 15.23
CA VAL A 295 7.52 9.85 14.45
C VAL A 295 9.00 9.95 14.84
N THR A 296 9.54 11.16 14.95
CA THR A 296 10.95 11.38 15.34
C THR A 296 11.26 10.74 16.69
N ARG A 297 10.37 10.87 17.67
CA ARG A 297 10.53 10.27 18.99
C ARG A 297 10.60 8.73 18.92
N LEU A 298 9.66 8.11 18.21
CA LEU A 298 9.62 6.65 18.02
C LEU A 298 10.90 6.14 17.35
N VAL A 299 11.33 6.79 16.26
CA VAL A 299 12.52 6.39 15.51
C VAL A 299 13.80 6.64 16.31
N THR A 300 13.88 7.71 17.09
CA THR A 300 15.07 8.00 17.91
C THR A 300 15.31 6.91 18.96
N GLU A 301 14.25 6.39 19.58
CA GLU A 301 14.35 5.26 20.52
C GLU A 301 14.87 4.00 19.82
N ALA A 302 14.36 3.70 18.62
CA ALA A 302 14.82 2.57 17.82
C ALA A 302 16.29 2.69 17.39
N VAL A 303 16.67 3.86 16.85
CA VAL A 303 18.03 4.20 16.44
C VAL A 303 19.02 4.09 17.60
N SER A 304 18.64 4.57 18.78
CA SER A 304 19.49 4.52 19.97
C SER A 304 19.80 3.08 20.40
N ARG A 305 18.84 2.15 20.23
CA ARG A 305 19.05 0.73 20.51
C ARG A 305 19.91 0.02 19.47
N ALA A 306 19.84 0.45 18.20
CA ALA A 306 20.62 -0.14 17.11
C ALA A 306 22.11 0.26 17.17
N GLY A 307 22.39 1.51 17.53
CA GLY A 307 23.75 2.07 17.50
C GLY A 307 24.26 2.35 16.09
N ASN A 308 25.07 3.40 15.94
CA ASN A 308 25.76 3.78 14.69
C ASN A 308 24.86 3.94 13.44
N VAL A 309 23.57 4.23 13.60
CA VAL A 309 22.70 4.53 12.45
C VAL A 309 23.17 5.82 11.79
N THR A 310 23.46 5.77 10.49
CA THR A 310 24.03 6.87 9.71
C THR A 310 22.97 7.79 9.12
N ARG A 311 21.80 7.25 8.78
CA ARG A 311 20.69 8.00 8.16
C ARG A 311 19.33 7.31 8.32
N LEU A 312 18.28 8.11 8.16
CA LEU A 312 16.90 7.65 8.03
C LEU A 312 16.51 7.63 6.55
N LEU A 313 15.91 6.54 6.10
CA LEU A 313 15.35 6.35 4.77
C LEU A 313 13.83 6.40 4.87
N LEU A 314 13.20 7.47 4.37
CA LEU A 314 11.75 7.65 4.45
C LEU A 314 11.05 7.04 3.24
N ILE A 315 9.99 6.29 3.53
CA ILE A 315 9.09 5.69 2.54
C ILE A 315 7.62 5.86 2.95
N GLY A 316 6.73 5.35 2.10
CA GLY A 316 5.30 5.41 2.33
C GLY A 316 4.69 6.75 1.88
N GLY A 317 3.36 6.76 1.74
CA GLY A 317 2.63 7.98 1.38
C GLY A 317 2.78 9.10 2.41
N GLY A 318 3.04 8.76 3.67
CA GLY A 318 3.36 9.74 4.71
C GLY A 318 4.80 10.19 4.71
N GLY A 319 5.75 9.39 4.22
CA GLY A 319 7.14 9.80 4.04
C GLY A 319 7.25 11.03 3.15
N LEU A 320 6.51 11.06 2.04
CA LEU A 320 6.42 12.22 1.15
C LEU A 320 5.91 13.48 1.88
N LEU A 321 4.88 13.34 2.72
CA LEU A 321 4.26 14.46 3.44
C LEU A 321 5.13 14.97 4.59
N LEU A 322 5.81 14.06 5.29
CA LEU A 322 6.57 14.36 6.49
C LEU A 322 8.05 14.66 6.23
N ALA A 323 8.59 14.37 5.04
CA ALA A 323 9.99 14.58 4.74
C ALA A 323 10.51 15.98 5.09
N PRO A 324 9.85 17.09 4.71
CA PRO A 324 10.34 18.43 5.07
C PRO A 324 10.41 18.65 6.58
N TYR A 325 9.40 18.16 7.31
CA TYR A 325 9.32 18.33 8.77
C TYR A 325 10.32 17.45 9.52
N LEU A 326 10.56 16.22 9.03
CA LEU A 326 11.51 15.28 9.61
C LEU A 326 12.95 15.68 9.31
N GLN A 327 13.22 16.27 8.13
CA GLN A 327 14.52 16.85 7.79
C GLN A 327 14.90 17.99 8.74
N ASP A 328 13.93 18.82 9.13
CA ASP A 328 14.16 19.92 10.07
C ASP A 328 14.33 19.44 11.53
N SER A 329 13.66 18.34 11.92
CA SER A 329 13.64 17.88 13.33
C SER A 329 14.59 16.75 13.66
N SER A 330 15.08 16.00 12.68
CA SER A 330 15.96 14.84 12.88
C SER A 330 17.42 15.26 13.10
N ARG A 331 18.11 14.56 14.01
CA ARG A 331 19.57 14.69 14.17
C ARG A 331 20.36 13.89 13.13
N LEU A 332 19.73 12.92 12.50
CA LEU A 332 20.30 12.11 11.43
C LEU A 332 19.85 12.66 10.07
N PRO A 333 20.72 12.59 9.05
CA PRO A 333 20.32 12.83 7.67
C PRO A 333 19.08 12.02 7.30
N VAL A 334 18.12 12.68 6.66
CA VAL A 334 16.85 12.09 6.23
C VAL A 334 16.82 12.06 4.70
N THR A 335 16.82 10.86 4.14
CA THR A 335 16.75 10.61 2.70
C THR A 335 15.34 10.13 2.36
N LEU A 336 14.61 10.87 1.53
CA LEU A 336 13.35 10.39 0.97
C LEU A 336 13.65 9.47 -0.22
N ALA A 337 13.01 8.31 -0.30
CA ALA A 337 13.12 7.47 -1.49
C ALA A 337 12.59 8.22 -2.73
N ASP A 338 13.18 7.98 -3.91
CA ASP A 338 12.76 8.61 -5.17
C ASP A 338 11.26 8.45 -5.45
N ASP A 339 10.73 7.27 -5.11
CA ASP A 339 9.32 6.99 -5.12
C ASP A 339 8.88 6.32 -3.81
N PRO A 340 8.56 7.12 -2.78
CA PRO A 340 8.33 6.61 -1.44
C PRO A 340 7.04 5.79 -1.37
N LEU A 341 6.04 6.12 -2.20
CA LEU A 341 4.78 5.39 -2.26
C LEU A 341 5.00 3.96 -2.78
N TRP A 342 5.86 3.81 -3.78
CA TRP A 342 6.10 2.56 -4.49
C TRP A 342 7.30 1.75 -3.98
N ALA A 343 8.09 2.27 -3.03
CA ALA A 343 9.33 1.66 -2.57
C ALA A 343 9.18 0.18 -2.16
N ASN A 344 8.19 -0.16 -1.33
CA ASN A 344 7.93 -1.56 -0.96
C ASN A 344 7.57 -2.41 -2.18
N ALA A 345 6.60 -1.99 -3.00
CA ALA A 345 6.17 -2.75 -4.17
C ALA A 345 7.32 -2.97 -5.19
N ALA A 346 8.16 -1.96 -5.40
CA ALA A 346 9.33 -2.05 -6.28
C ALA A 346 10.36 -3.08 -5.77
N GLY A 347 10.66 -3.06 -4.48
CA GLY A 347 11.59 -4.01 -3.88
C GLY A 347 11.06 -5.43 -3.86
N LEU A 348 9.77 -5.60 -3.63
CA LEU A 348 9.09 -6.89 -3.79
C LEU A 348 9.20 -7.39 -5.24
N TRP A 349 9.00 -6.53 -6.24
CA TRP A 349 9.16 -6.96 -7.63
C TRP A 349 10.60 -7.41 -7.94
N HIS A 350 11.62 -6.69 -7.44
CA HIS A 350 13.01 -7.13 -7.54
C HIS A 350 13.26 -8.49 -6.88
N ARG A 351 12.63 -8.74 -5.73
CA ARG A 351 12.69 -10.03 -5.03
C ARG A 351 12.01 -11.14 -5.84
N ALA A 352 10.79 -10.90 -6.33
CA ALA A 352 10.03 -11.87 -7.13
C ALA A 352 10.73 -12.23 -8.46
N TRP A 353 11.44 -11.27 -9.06
CA TRP A 353 12.19 -11.44 -10.30
C TRP A 353 13.52 -12.20 -10.09
N GLY A 354 13.99 -12.35 -8.84
CA GLY A 354 15.25 -13.04 -8.53
C GLY A 354 16.50 -12.14 -8.61
N ARG A 355 16.37 -10.82 -8.46
CA ARG A 355 17.52 -9.89 -8.44
C ARG A 355 18.06 -9.59 -7.03
N ALA A 356 17.48 -10.17 -5.98
CA ALA A 356 17.71 -9.76 -4.60
C ALA A 356 17.86 -10.94 -3.62
N GLU A 357 18.79 -11.86 -3.87
CA GLU A 357 18.97 -13.07 -3.04
C GLU A 357 19.58 -12.81 -1.65
N ALA A 358 20.35 -11.72 -1.46
CA ALA A 358 21.32 -11.60 -0.36
C ALA A 358 20.89 -10.79 0.90
N VAL A 359 19.68 -10.23 0.98
CA VAL A 359 19.39 -9.14 1.94
C VAL A 359 18.47 -9.54 3.12
N VAL A 360 17.89 -10.74 3.11
CA VAL A 360 16.90 -11.16 4.12
C VAL A 360 17.21 -12.53 4.75
N ALA A 361 18.49 -12.93 4.75
CA ALA A 361 18.93 -14.17 5.42
C ALA A 361 19.18 -13.95 6.92
#